data_AF-A0A0B2PP27-F1
#
_entry.id   AF-A0A0B2PP27-F1
#
_cell.length_a   1.000
_cell.length_b   1.000
_cell.length_c   1.000
_cell.angle_alpha   90.00
_cell.angle_beta   90.00
_cell.angle_gamma   90.00
#
_symmetry.space_group_name_H-M   'P 1'
#
loop_
_entity.id
_entity.type
_entity.pdbx_description
1 polymer ?
#
loop_
_entity_poly.entity_id
_entity_poly.type
_entity_poly.pdbx_seq_one_letter_code
_entity_poly.pdbx_strand_id
1 'polypeptide(L)'
;MIVNRVRTDMIKGEDMMSVLDVQEMLGLPLLGVIPEDSEVIRSTNRGFPLVLNKPPTLAGLAFEQAAWRLVEQDSMQAVVVEEQPKRGFFSFFGG
;
A
#
# COMPACT_ATOMS: atom_id res chain seq x y z
N MET A 1 3.84 3.67 -2.83
CA MET A 1 4.76 4.50 -2.02
C MET A 1 4.61 4.16 -0.55
N ILE A 2 5.70 4.15 0.23
CA ILE A 2 5.67 4.03 1.69
C ILE A 2 6.29 5.29 2.28
N VAL A 3 5.64 5.90 3.27
CA VAL A 3 6.22 7.00 4.05
C VAL A 3 6.76 6.44 5.36
N ASN A 4 8.05 6.61 5.60
CA ASN A 4 8.75 6.02 6.74
C ASN A 4 9.11 7.09 7.80
N ARG A 5 9.32 6.65 9.05
CA ARG A 5 9.68 7.50 10.20
C ARG A 5 8.70 8.65 10.44
N VAL A 6 7.41 8.35 10.34
CA VAL A 6 6.38 9.36 10.56
C VAL A 6 6.24 9.67 12.05
N ARG A 7 6.25 10.97 12.35
CA ARG A 7 6.14 11.52 13.69
C ARG A 7 4.89 12.40 13.79
N THR A 8 3.86 11.88 14.43
CA THR A 8 2.55 12.55 14.51
C THR A 8 2.58 13.84 15.32
N ASP A 9 3.49 13.94 16.29
CA ASP A 9 3.80 15.17 17.03
C ASP A 9 4.33 16.27 16.11
N MET A 10 5.29 15.95 15.25
CA MET A 10 5.87 16.92 14.31
C MET A 10 4.90 17.31 13.18
N ILE A 11 4.04 16.39 12.74
CA ILE A 11 2.99 16.73 11.76
C ILE A 11 1.99 17.72 12.37
N LYS A 12 1.55 17.46 13.61
CA LYS A 12 0.62 18.38 14.31
C LYS A 12 1.26 19.74 14.63
N GLY A 13 2.57 19.76 14.82
CA GLY A 13 3.36 20.98 15.05
C GLY A 13 3.74 21.73 13.77
N GLU A 14 3.33 21.28 12.58
CA GLU A 14 3.72 21.83 11.27
C GLU A 14 5.23 21.77 10.96
N ASP A 15 6.02 21.11 11.80
CA ASP A 15 7.45 20.83 11.59
C ASP A 15 7.70 19.71 10.57
N MET A 16 6.65 18.97 10.21
CA MET A 16 6.68 17.89 9.22
C MET A 16 5.44 17.96 8.33
N MET A 17 5.64 17.80 7.02
CA MET A 17 4.55 17.72 6.04
C MET A 17 3.64 16.52 6.34
N SER A 18 2.33 16.68 6.15
CA SER A 18 1.40 15.58 6.38
C SER A 18 1.55 14.50 5.30
N VAL A 19 1.25 13.25 5.65
CA VAL A 19 1.30 12.14 4.69
C VAL A 19 0.35 12.36 3.52
N LEU A 20 -0.80 13.01 3.75
CA LEU A 20 -1.78 13.29 2.71
C LEU A 20 -1.23 14.29 1.69
N ASP A 21 -0.58 15.37 2.14
CA ASP A 21 0.01 16.37 1.25
C ASP A 21 1.13 15.76 0.40
N VAL A 22 1.95 14.87 0.98
CA VAL A 22 2.99 14.14 0.24
C VAL A 22 2.36 13.25 -0.84
N GLN A 23 1.25 12.58 -0.53
CA GLN A 23 0.54 11.74 -1.49
C GLN A 23 -0.04 12.58 -2.65
N GLU A 24 -0.67 13.71 -2.35
CA GLU A 24 -1.24 14.62 -3.37
C GLU A 24 -0.16 15.22 -4.26
N MET A 25 0.95 15.67 -3.67
CA MET A 25 2.06 16.27 -4.42
C MET A 25 2.73 15.29 -5.38
N LEU A 26 2.93 14.03 -4.95
CA LEU A 26 3.63 13.03 -5.75
C LEU A 26 2.71 12.25 -6.68
N GLY A 27 1.40 12.22 -6.44
CA GLY A 27 0.42 11.48 -7.23
C GLY A 27 0.63 9.95 -7.20
N LEU A 28 1.36 9.43 -6.22
CA LEU A 28 1.66 8.01 -6.08
C LEU A 28 0.72 7.33 -5.07
N PRO A 29 0.25 6.10 -5.34
CA PRO A 29 -0.59 5.38 -4.38
C PRO A 29 0.17 5.08 -3.09
N LEU A 30 -0.46 5.37 -1.95
CA LEU A 30 0.10 5.12 -0.62
C LEU A 30 -0.15 3.67 -0.20
N LEU A 31 0.94 2.91 -0.01
CA LEU A 31 0.92 1.53 0.48
C LEU A 31 0.89 1.46 2.00
N GLY A 32 1.64 2.33 2.68
CA GLY A 32 1.73 2.31 4.12
C GLY A 32 2.47 3.51 4.71
N VAL A 33 2.22 3.71 6.01
CA VAL A 33 2.82 4.75 6.83
C VAL A 33 3.50 4.07 8.01
N ILE A 34 4.82 4.14 8.08
CA ILE A 34 5.60 3.52 9.14
C ILE A 34 5.94 4.60 10.18
N PRO A 35 5.44 4.49 11.42
CA PRO A 35 5.76 5.43 12.47
C PRO A 35 7.24 5.33 12.86
N GLU A 36 7.80 6.38 13.43
CA GLU A 36 9.09 6.27 14.10
C GLU A 36 9.00 5.30 15.29
N ASP A 37 9.88 4.31 15.30
CA ASP A 37 9.92 3.26 16.33
C ASP A 37 11.38 2.86 16.60
N SER A 38 11.80 3.01 17.86
CA SER A 38 13.15 2.66 18.31
C SER A 38 13.44 1.15 18.25
N GLU A 39 12.40 0.30 18.22
CA GLU A 39 12.56 -1.14 17.99
C GLU A 39 13.09 -1.47 16.59
N VAL A 40 12.90 -0.59 15.59
CA VAL A 40 13.50 -0.76 14.25
C VAL A 40 15.02 -0.77 14.33
N ILE A 41 15.60 0.11 15.15
CA ILE A 41 17.05 0.18 15.36
C ILE A 41 17.53 -1.05 16.13
N ARG A 42 16.80 -1.44 17.19
CA ARG A 42 17.15 -2.61 18.02
C ARG A 42 17.05 -3.92 17.26
N SER A 43 16.04 -4.11 16.42
CA SER A 43 15.88 -5.28 15.54
C SER A 43 17.00 -5.38 14.51
N THR A 44 17.34 -4.26 13.86
CA THR A 44 18.47 -4.17 12.91
C THR A 44 19.78 -4.60 13.56
N ASN A 45 20.11 -4.05 14.74
CA ASN A 45 21.36 -4.38 15.44
C ASN A 45 21.41 -5.83 15.94
N ARG A 46 20.26 -6.43 16.26
CA ARG A 46 20.18 -7.84 16.67
C ARG A 46 20.21 -8.81 15.48
N GLY A 47 20.08 -8.32 14.25
CA GLY A 47 19.93 -9.18 13.07
C GLY A 47 18.63 -9.99 13.07
N PHE A 48 17.61 -9.55 13.82
CA PHE A 48 16.33 -10.23 13.94
C PHE A 48 15.20 -9.36 13.40
N PRO A 49 14.40 -9.82 12.41
CA PRO A 49 13.37 -8.97 11.79
C PRO A 49 12.32 -8.46 12.77
N LEU A 50 12.05 -7.14 12.73
CA LEU A 50 11.09 -6.46 13.60
C LEU A 50 9.69 -7.10 13.57
N VAL A 51 9.22 -7.49 12.39
CA VAL A 51 7.87 -8.06 12.15
C VAL A 51 7.64 -9.38 12.90
N LEU A 52 8.70 -10.05 13.35
CA LEU A 52 8.61 -11.30 14.10
C LEU A 52 8.51 -11.10 15.61
N ASN A 53 8.60 -9.86 16.11
CA ASN A 53 8.50 -9.58 17.54
C ASN A 53 7.12 -9.97 18.12
N LYS A 54 7.14 -10.43 19.38
CA LYS A 54 5.95 -10.76 20.17
C LYS A 54 6.06 -10.10 21.55
N PRO A 55 5.15 -9.19 21.94
CA PRO A 55 4.04 -8.65 21.15
C PRO A 55 4.53 -7.84 19.93
N PRO A 56 3.71 -7.70 18.87
CA PRO A 56 4.09 -6.93 17.70
C PRO A 56 4.20 -5.43 18.03
N THR A 57 5.15 -4.74 17.40
CA THR A 57 5.29 -3.28 17.52
C THR A 57 4.43 -2.55 16.50
N LEU A 58 4.16 -1.26 16.72
CA LEU A 58 3.39 -0.46 15.76
C LEU A 58 4.06 -0.39 14.39
N ALA A 59 5.38 -0.21 14.34
CA ALA A 59 6.10 -0.24 13.06
C ALA A 59 6.09 -1.65 12.44
N GLY A 60 6.19 -2.71 13.24
CA GLY A 60 6.06 -4.09 12.77
C GLY A 60 4.72 -4.35 12.09
N LEU A 61 3.61 -3.96 12.73
CA LEU A 61 2.26 -4.08 12.16
C LEU A 61 2.11 -3.22 10.89
N ALA A 62 2.64 -2.01 10.88
CA ALA A 62 2.58 -1.13 9.72
C ALA A 62 3.34 -1.70 8.51
N PHE A 63 4.50 -2.32 8.73
CA PHE A 63 5.25 -3.02 7.69
C PHE A 63 4.49 -4.23 7.16
N GLU A 64 3.88 -5.02 8.06
CA GLU A 64 3.06 -6.18 7.67
C GLU A 64 1.89 -5.74 6.80
N GLN A 65 1.13 -4.72 7.22
CA GLN A 65 0.01 -4.17 6.44
C GLN A 65 0.44 -3.62 5.07
N ALA A 66 1.59 -2.95 5.00
CA ALA A 66 2.13 -2.44 3.74
C ALA A 66 2.49 -3.59 2.78
N ALA A 67 3.06 -4.69 3.31
CA ALA A 67 3.37 -5.88 2.53
C ALA A 67 2.09 -6.57 2.02
N TRP A 68 1.05 -6.71 2.85
CA TRP A 68 -0.25 -7.25 2.44
C TRP A 68 -0.85 -6.47 1.26
N ARG A 69 -0.92 -5.13 1.37
CA ARG A 69 -1.43 -4.28 0.28
C ARG A 69 -0.60 -4.38 -1.00
N LEU A 70 0.72 -4.52 -0.88
CA LEU A 70 1.59 -4.71 -2.03
C LEU A 70 1.26 -6.02 -2.77
N VAL A 71 1.11 -7.12 -2.03
CA VAL A 71 0.76 -8.43 -2.61
C VAL A 71 -0.65 -8.42 -3.21
N GLU A 72 -1.62 -7.78 -2.55
CA GLU A 72 -2.97 -7.63 -3.08
C GLU A 72 -3.03 -6.75 -4.34
N GLN A 73 -2.21 -5.70 -4.43
CA GLN A 73 -2.12 -4.90 -5.65
C GLN A 73 -1.53 -5.69 -6.83
N ASP A 74 -0.58 -6.59 -6.57
CA ASP A 74 0.00 -7.44 -7.60
C ASP A 74 -0.99 -8.52 -8.09
N SER A 75 -1.86 -9.02 -7.21
CA SER A 75 -2.90 -9.99 -7.57
C SER A 75 -4.08 -9.40 -8.34
N MET A 76 -4.22 -8.07 -8.37
CA MET A 76 -5.24 -7.33 -9.14
C MET A 76 -4.85 -7.08 -10.60
N GLN A 77 -3.86 -7.80 -11.16
CA GLN A 77 -3.58 -7.77 -12.60
C GLN A 77 -4.85 -8.14 -13.38
N ALA A 78 -5.33 -7.16 -14.16
CA ALA A 78 -6.62 -7.16 -14.81
C ALA A 78 -6.83 -8.41 -15.67
N VAL A 79 -7.83 -9.23 -15.33
CA VAL A 79 -8.46 -10.11 -16.30
C VAL A 79 -9.12 -9.20 -17.32
N VAL A 80 -8.45 -8.95 -18.44
CA VAL A 80 -9.07 -8.30 -19.60
C VAL A 80 -10.09 -9.29 -20.14
N VAL A 81 -11.36 -9.06 -19.82
CA VAL A 81 -12.46 -9.78 -20.46
C VAL A 81 -12.57 -9.19 -21.85
N GLU A 82 -12.02 -9.87 -22.86
CA GLU A 82 -12.38 -9.59 -24.25
C GLU A 82 -13.85 -9.95 -24.43
N GLU A 83 -14.74 -8.95 -24.42
CA GLU A 83 -16.10 -9.15 -24.89
C GLU A 83 -16.04 -9.49 -26.37
N GLN A 84 -16.26 -10.76 -26.72
CA GLN A 84 -16.47 -11.13 -28.11
C GLN A 84 -17.71 -10.38 -28.63
N PRO A 85 -17.61 -9.63 -29.75
CA PRO A 85 -18.78 -9.00 -30.32
C PRO A 85 -19.72 -10.10 -30.82
N LYS A 86 -20.86 -10.28 -30.13
CA LYS A 86 -21.93 -11.16 -30.60
C LYS A 86 -22.47 -10.60 -31.91
N ARG A 87 -22.02 -11.23 -33.00
CA ARG A 87 -22.44 -11.09 -34.39
C ARG A 87 -23.97 -10.99 -34.47
N GLY A 88 -24.46 -9.89 -35.05
CA GLY A 88 -25.88 -9.55 -35.13
C GLY A 88 -26.75 -10.65 -35.77
N PHE A 89 -27.79 -11.04 -35.05
CA PHE A 89 -28.91 -11.83 -35.55
C PHE A 89 -29.86 -10.92 -36.36
N PHE A 90 -29.49 -10.61 -37.61
CA PHE A 90 -30.46 -10.17 -38.62
C PHE A 90 -30.34 -11.10 -39.83
N SER A 91 -30.89 -12.31 -39.69
CA SER A 91 -31.28 -13.13 -40.83
C SER A 91 -32.70 -12.73 -41.23
N PHE A 92 -32.76 -11.74 -42.13
CA PHE A 92 -33.56 -11.79 -43.35
C PHE A 92 -34.99 -12.36 -43.25
N PHE A 93 -35.98 -11.45 -43.23
CA PHE A 93 -37.23 -11.68 -43.96
C PHE A 93 -36.88 -12.01 -45.41
N GLY A 94 -37.19 -13.21 -45.88
CA GLY A 94 -37.04 -13.58 -47.29
C GLY A 94 -37.26 -15.07 -47.52
N GLY A 95 -38.52 -15.44 -47.77
CA GLY A 95 -38.95 -16.79 -48.14
C GLY A 95 -40.37 -17.07 -47.68
#